data_AF-A0A6M5YFI3-F1
#
_entry.id   AF-A0A6M5YFI3-F1
#
_cell.length_a   1.000
_cell.length_b   1.000
_cell.length_c   1.000
_cell.angle_alpha   90.00
_cell.angle_beta   90.00
_cell.angle_gamma   90.00
#
_symmetry.space_group_name_H-M   'P 1'
#
loop_
_entity.id
_entity.type
_entity.pdbx_description
1 polymer ?
#
loop_
_entity_poly.entity_id
_entity_poly.type
_entity_poly.pdbx_seq_one_letter_code
_entity_poly.pdbx_strand_id
1 'polypeptide(L)'
;MNVQPDLIAGIYNYCDTWCERCLFTARCRSFQIQSETGLAKTMDAGGNLVQQLTDALTLTKQYIDNLTRAQGNDVLNAPTEEQTQTLEQKAVQREDTAARPIRQHSATMLANDYLRQTGIWMKEEKDFLEQAGQQQLHEVELGLRTQEEAMPTLHALKDAWEMIRWYRTLIPVKTQSALRALAEPTENMRLVNYHLGKAKLVLVSIDRSLLAWQTVMQHYPEKTDALLDLLSLLSRLRRELETVFPDARAFQRPGLD
;
A
#
# COMPACT_ATOMS: atom_id res chain seq x y z
N MET A 1 -35.01 -8.34 5.33
CA MET A 1 -34.50 -7.04 5.84
C MET A 1 -33.09 -6.86 5.29
N ASN A 2 -32.89 -5.98 4.30
CA ASN A 2 -31.55 -5.62 3.83
C ASN A 2 -30.96 -4.62 4.84
N VAL A 3 -30.29 -5.13 5.86
CA VAL A 3 -29.51 -4.28 6.77
C VAL A 3 -28.26 -3.90 6.00
N GLN A 4 -28.15 -2.63 5.58
CA GLN A 4 -26.89 -2.14 5.05
C GLN A 4 -25.83 -2.23 6.16
N PRO A 5 -24.65 -2.84 5.89
CA PRO A 5 -23.59 -2.93 6.89
C PRO A 5 -23.14 -1.54 7.34
N ASP A 6 -23.01 -1.32 8.64
CA ASP A 6 -22.51 -0.06 9.18
C ASP A 6 -21.09 0.23 8.66
N LEU A 7 -20.91 1.40 8.05
CA LEU A 7 -19.65 1.86 7.49
C LEU A 7 -18.60 2.09 8.59
N ILE A 8 -17.37 1.65 8.35
CA ILE A 8 -16.25 1.89 9.26
C ILE A 8 -15.60 3.23 8.87
N ALA A 9 -15.80 4.25 9.69
CA ALA A 9 -15.28 5.58 9.44
C ALA A 9 -13.73 5.57 9.40
N GLY A 10 -13.17 6.10 8.30
CA GLY A 10 -11.72 6.29 8.16
C GLY A 10 -10.89 5.02 7.95
N ILE A 11 -11.49 3.84 7.74
CA ILE A 11 -10.76 2.57 7.48
C ILE A 11 -9.74 2.71 6.32
N TYR A 12 -10.10 3.45 5.28
CA TYR A 12 -9.27 3.69 4.09
C TYR A 12 -8.01 4.54 4.36
N ASN A 13 -7.91 5.19 5.53
CA ASN A 13 -6.71 5.94 5.91
C ASN A 13 -5.58 5.01 6.37
N TYR A 14 -5.90 3.78 6.79
CA TYR A 14 -4.98 2.89 7.49
C TYR A 14 -4.92 1.47 6.89
N CYS A 15 -5.55 1.24 5.74
CA CYS A 15 -5.52 -0.02 5.02
C CYS A 15 -4.33 -0.12 4.06
N ASP A 16 -4.03 -1.34 3.64
CA ASP A 16 -3.01 -1.67 2.63
C ASP A 16 -3.48 -1.46 1.19
N THR A 17 -4.70 -0.94 1.01
CA THR A 17 -5.34 -0.68 -0.29
C THR A 17 -5.45 -1.91 -1.20
N TRP A 18 -5.37 -3.14 -0.63
CA TRP A 18 -5.52 -4.38 -1.38
C TRP A 18 -6.98 -4.82 -1.41
N CYS A 19 -7.82 -4.08 -2.14
CA CYS A 19 -9.27 -4.25 -2.12
C CYS A 19 -9.72 -5.66 -2.54
N GLU A 20 -9.00 -6.31 -3.45
CA GLU A 20 -9.27 -7.66 -3.95
C GLU A 20 -9.16 -8.74 -2.87
N ARG A 21 -8.40 -8.47 -1.80
CA ARG A 21 -8.24 -9.35 -0.64
C ARG A 21 -8.87 -8.79 0.64
N CYS A 22 -9.59 -7.66 0.54
CA CYS A 22 -10.09 -6.95 1.71
C CYS A 22 -11.43 -7.52 2.21
N LEU A 23 -11.46 -7.96 3.47
CA LEU A 23 -12.66 -8.49 4.14
C LEU A 23 -13.69 -7.40 4.50
N PHE A 24 -13.32 -6.12 4.35
CA PHE A 24 -14.13 -4.98 4.79
C PHE A 24 -14.71 -4.15 3.63
N THR A 25 -14.65 -4.65 2.39
CA THR A 25 -15.19 -3.96 1.20
C THR A 25 -16.65 -3.54 1.38
N ALA A 26 -17.48 -4.41 1.96
CA ALA A 26 -18.90 -4.12 2.24
C ALA A 26 -19.11 -2.96 3.24
N ARG A 27 -18.12 -2.66 4.09
CA ARG A 27 -18.15 -1.62 5.13
C ARG A 27 -17.22 -0.44 4.83
N CYS A 28 -16.64 -0.40 3.62
CA CYS A 28 -15.68 0.62 3.21
C CYS A 28 -16.33 1.61 2.25
N ARG A 29 -16.55 2.86 2.70
CA ARG A 29 -17.14 3.91 1.86
C ARG A 29 -16.33 4.19 0.59
N SER A 30 -14.99 4.14 0.69
CA SER A 30 -14.11 4.35 -0.47
C SER A 30 -14.31 3.27 -1.52
N PHE A 31 -14.51 2.01 -1.11
CA PHE A 31 -14.76 0.91 -2.05
C PHE A 31 -16.15 1.00 -2.67
N GLN A 32 -17.17 1.33 -1.87
CA GLN A 32 -18.53 1.56 -2.39
C GLN A 32 -18.53 2.63 -3.49
N ILE A 33 -17.91 3.79 -3.26
CA ILE A 33 -17.79 4.85 -4.26
C ILE A 33 -17.06 4.37 -5.52
N GLN A 34 -15.92 3.67 -5.37
CA GLN A 34 -15.19 3.10 -6.51
C GLN A 34 -16.04 2.09 -7.30
N SER A 35 -16.85 1.29 -6.62
CA SER A 35 -17.73 0.30 -7.26
C SER A 35 -18.87 0.97 -8.03
N GLU A 36 -19.49 2.02 -7.47
CA GLU A 36 -20.56 2.80 -8.08
C GLU A 36 -20.07 3.58 -9.30
N THR A 37 -18.85 4.13 -9.22
CA THR A 37 -18.21 4.89 -10.31
C THR A 37 -17.54 4.00 -11.37
N GLY A 38 -17.53 2.68 -11.19
CA GLY A 38 -16.86 1.74 -12.09
C GLY A 38 -15.33 1.74 -11.99
N LEU A 39 -14.74 2.57 -11.13
CA LEU A 39 -13.29 2.65 -10.88
C LEU A 39 -12.74 1.46 -10.09
N ALA A 40 -13.60 0.64 -9.48
CA ALA A 40 -13.20 -0.59 -8.79
C ALA A 40 -12.84 -1.73 -9.74
N LYS A 41 -13.21 -1.65 -11.03
CA LYS A 41 -12.79 -2.64 -12.02
C LYS A 41 -11.30 -2.43 -12.31
N THR A 42 -10.53 -3.51 -12.39
CA THR A 42 -9.14 -3.49 -12.85
C THR A 42 -9.06 -2.62 -14.09
N MET A 43 -8.23 -1.57 -14.04
CA MET A 43 -7.98 -0.68 -15.18
C MET A 43 -7.47 -1.55 -16.31
N ASP A 44 -8.34 -1.82 -17.29
CA ASP A 44 -7.96 -2.59 -18.46
C ASP A 44 -6.93 -1.75 -19.21
N ALA A 45 -5.72 -2.28 -19.37
CA ALA A 45 -4.59 -1.55 -19.95
C ALA A 45 -4.75 -1.28 -21.47
N GLY A 46 -5.96 -1.41 -22.00
CA GLY A 46 -6.33 -1.14 -23.38
C GLY A 46 -7.30 0.03 -23.50
N GLY A 47 -7.05 0.90 -24.49
CA GLY A 47 -7.98 1.83 -25.17
C GLY A 47 -8.72 2.91 -24.35
N ASN A 48 -9.25 2.57 -23.17
CA ASN A 48 -10.23 3.35 -22.43
C ASN A 48 -9.66 4.10 -21.22
N LEU A 49 -8.35 3.99 -20.95
CA LEU A 49 -7.69 4.66 -19.83
C LEU A 49 -7.90 6.19 -19.85
N VAL A 50 -7.74 6.80 -21.02
CA VAL A 50 -7.91 8.25 -21.19
C VAL A 50 -9.36 8.66 -20.94
N GLN A 51 -10.32 7.85 -21.39
CA GLN A 51 -11.74 8.12 -21.17
C GLN A 51 -12.10 8.02 -19.68
N GLN A 52 -11.64 6.98 -19.00
CA GLN A 52 -11.87 6.81 -17.56
C GLN A 52 -11.28 7.96 -16.73
N LEU A 53 -10.08 8.44 -17.08
CA LEU A 53 -9.47 9.62 -16.45
C LEU A 53 -10.30 10.89 -16.71
N THR A 54 -10.78 11.06 -17.94
CA THR A 54 -11.61 12.21 -18.33
C THR A 54 -12.93 12.23 -17.56
N ASP A 55 -13.58 11.08 -17.42
CA ASP A 55 -14.85 10.94 -16.70
C ASP A 55 -14.66 11.25 -15.20
N ALA A 56 -13.59 10.73 -14.59
CA ALA A 56 -13.28 10.99 -13.18
C ALA A 56 -12.98 12.48 -12.91
N LEU A 57 -12.23 13.15 -13.79
CA LEU A 57 -11.96 14.59 -13.68
C LEU A 57 -13.23 15.43 -13.88
N THR A 58 -14.11 15.02 -14.82
CA THR A 58 -15.39 15.68 -15.06
C THR A 58 -16.32 15.59 -13.86
N LEU A 59 -16.43 14.41 -13.24
CA LEU A 59 -17.19 14.22 -12.00
C LEU A 59 -16.64 15.08 -10.86
N THR A 60 -15.30 15.17 -10.74
CA THR A 60 -14.65 16.02 -9.73
C THR A 60 -15.00 17.49 -9.93
N LYS A 61 -14.94 17.98 -11.18
CA LYS A 61 -15.32 19.36 -11.52
C LYS A 61 -16.79 19.63 -11.17
N GLN A 62 -17.71 18.74 -11.55
CA GLN A 62 -19.13 18.88 -11.24
C GLN A 62 -19.39 18.92 -9.73
N TYR A 63 -18.66 18.12 -8.96
CA TYR A 63 -18.77 18.14 -7.49
C TYR A 63 -18.31 19.48 -6.89
N ILE A 64 -17.20 20.02 -7.38
CA ILE A 64 -16.70 21.35 -6.96
C ILE A 64 -17.70 22.45 -7.35
N ASP A 65 -18.26 22.41 -8.57
CA ASP A 65 -19.27 23.35 -9.05
C ASP A 65 -20.57 23.30 -8.23
N ASN A 66 -20.93 22.13 -7.69
CA ASN A 66 -22.09 21.98 -6.81
C ASN A 66 -21.81 22.52 -5.40
N LEU A 67 -20.59 22.34 -4.88
CA LEU A 67 -20.18 22.90 -3.59
C LEU A 67 -20.17 24.43 -3.60
N THR A 68 -19.67 25.05 -4.67
CA THR A 68 -19.66 26.52 -4.83
C THR A 68 -21.06 27.12 -4.87
N ARG A 69 -21.99 26.45 -5.55
CA ARG A 69 -23.40 26.88 -5.57
C ARG A 69 -24.09 26.76 -4.21
N ALA A 70 -23.77 25.71 -3.45
CA ALA A 70 -24.41 25.44 -2.16
C ALA A 70 -23.93 26.35 -1.02
N GLN A 71 -22.69 26.85 -1.08
CA GLN A 71 -22.09 27.67 -0.01
C GLN A 71 -22.09 29.19 -0.30
N GLY A 72 -22.65 29.62 -1.43
CA GLY A 72 -22.59 31.01 -1.90
C GLY A 72 -21.23 31.34 -2.53
N ASN A 73 -21.22 32.28 -3.47
CA ASN A 73 -20.07 32.65 -4.32
C ASN A 73 -18.80 33.14 -3.59
N ASP A 74 -18.79 33.20 -2.26
CA ASP A 74 -17.70 33.80 -1.48
C ASP A 74 -16.52 32.82 -1.23
N VAL A 75 -16.70 31.53 -1.53
CA VAL A 75 -15.71 30.49 -1.18
C VAL A 75 -14.62 30.29 -2.25
N LEU A 76 -14.82 30.72 -3.50
CA LEU A 76 -13.85 30.55 -4.59
C LEU A 76 -13.94 31.67 -5.63
N ASN A 77 -13.56 32.90 -5.28
CA ASN A 77 -13.06 33.80 -6.33
C ASN A 77 -11.79 33.16 -6.89
N ALA A 78 -11.72 33.03 -8.23
CA ALA A 78 -10.50 32.56 -8.87
C ALA A 78 -9.33 33.42 -8.36
N PRO A 79 -8.27 32.82 -7.80
CA PRO A 79 -7.16 33.58 -7.28
C PRO A 79 -6.61 34.48 -8.38
N THR A 80 -6.26 35.73 -8.05
CA THR A 80 -5.57 36.60 -9.01
C THR A 80 -4.28 35.94 -9.49
N GLU A 81 -3.77 36.33 -10.65
CA GLU A 81 -2.50 35.78 -11.18
C GLU A 81 -1.37 35.85 -10.15
N GLU A 82 -1.28 36.95 -9.39
CA GLU A 82 -0.29 37.13 -8.32
C GLU A 82 -0.49 36.15 -7.15
N GLN A 83 -1.75 35.89 -6.76
CA GLN A 83 -2.08 34.89 -5.73
C GLN A 83 -1.77 33.47 -6.23
N THR A 84 -2.05 33.19 -7.50
CA THR A 84 -1.76 31.90 -8.15
C THR A 84 -0.25 31.66 -8.16
N GLN A 85 0.54 32.61 -8.64
CA GLN A 85 2.01 32.54 -8.63
C GLN A 85 2.57 32.39 -7.22
N THR A 86 2.01 33.10 -6.24
CA THR A 86 2.44 32.98 -4.83
C THR A 86 2.12 31.59 -4.26
N LEU A 87 0.96 31.03 -4.57
CA LEU A 87 0.56 29.69 -4.14
C LEU A 87 1.40 28.61 -4.82
N GLU A 88 1.69 28.75 -6.11
CA GLU A 88 2.57 27.85 -6.87
C GLU A 88 4.00 27.86 -6.32
N GLN A 89 4.58 29.05 -6.09
CA GLN A 89 5.91 29.18 -5.49
C GLN A 89 5.97 28.58 -4.09
N LYS A 90 4.94 28.82 -3.26
CA LYS A 90 4.85 28.21 -1.93
C LYS A 90 4.70 26.69 -1.99
N ALA A 91 3.94 26.16 -2.95
CA ALA A 91 3.78 24.73 -3.14
C ALA A 91 5.10 24.06 -3.54
N VAL A 92 5.82 24.62 -4.51
CA VAL A 92 7.13 24.11 -4.96
C VAL A 92 8.18 24.19 -3.83
N GLN A 93 8.27 25.32 -3.13
CA GLN A 93 9.22 25.47 -2.02
C GLN A 93 8.91 24.54 -0.85
N ARG A 94 7.62 24.38 -0.50
CA ARG A 94 7.19 23.45 0.55
C ARG A 94 7.47 22.01 0.16
N GLU A 95 7.27 21.66 -1.10
CA GLU A 95 7.57 20.32 -1.60
C GLU A 95 9.07 20.03 -1.51
N ASP A 96 9.94 20.94 -1.94
CA ASP A 96 11.40 20.74 -1.86
C ASP A 96 11.93 20.68 -0.41
N THR A 97 11.44 21.57 0.46
CA THR A 97 11.89 21.64 1.86
C THR A 97 11.41 20.47 2.71
N ALA A 98 10.16 20.01 2.51
CA ALA A 98 9.61 18.88 3.26
C ALA A 98 9.98 17.52 2.65
N ALA A 99 10.08 17.40 1.31
CA ALA A 99 10.33 16.11 0.67
C ALA A 99 11.81 15.70 0.72
N ARG A 100 12.75 16.66 0.70
CA ARG A 100 14.19 16.33 0.70
C ARG A 100 14.63 15.58 1.96
N PRO A 101 14.30 16.02 3.20
CA PRO A 101 14.62 15.26 4.41
C PRO A 101 13.97 13.87 4.42
N ILE A 102 12.73 13.74 3.95
CA ILE A 102 12.02 12.46 3.88
C ILE A 102 12.71 11.50 2.92
N ARG A 103 13.13 11.97 1.74
CA ARG A 103 13.84 11.16 0.74
C ARG A 103 15.21 10.69 1.23
N GLN A 104 15.88 11.50 2.05
CA GLN A 104 17.21 11.20 2.61
C GLN A 104 17.15 10.37 3.89
N HIS A 105 15.97 10.20 4.50
CA HIS A 105 15.80 9.43 5.72
C HIS A 105 16.20 7.95 5.54
N SER A 106 16.88 7.37 6.54
CA SER A 106 17.35 5.98 6.55
C SER A 106 16.25 4.98 6.17
N ALA A 107 15.09 5.08 6.82
CA ALA A 107 13.92 4.25 6.52
C ALA A 107 13.43 4.36 5.06
N THR A 108 13.47 5.53 4.44
CA THR A 108 13.11 5.68 3.01
C THR A 108 14.11 4.96 2.12
N MET A 109 15.41 5.09 2.40
CA MET A 109 16.47 4.41 1.66
C MET A 109 16.34 2.89 1.77
N LEU A 110 16.17 2.36 2.99
CA LEU A 110 15.95 0.93 3.24
C LEU A 110 14.72 0.38 2.50
N ALA A 111 13.60 1.11 2.53
CA ALA A 111 12.38 0.70 1.83
C ALA A 111 12.57 0.70 0.31
N ASN A 112 13.25 1.70 -0.25
CA ASN A 112 13.55 1.76 -1.68
C ASN A 112 14.52 0.67 -2.12
N ASP A 113 15.51 0.33 -1.30
CA ASP A 113 16.42 -0.78 -1.58
C ASP A 113 15.70 -2.12 -1.52
N TYR A 114 14.75 -2.29 -0.59
CA TYR A 114 13.87 -3.46 -0.56
C TYR A 114 13.03 -3.58 -1.84
N LEU A 115 12.42 -2.49 -2.32
CA LEU A 115 11.67 -2.46 -3.59
C LEU A 115 12.54 -2.88 -4.78
N ARG A 116 13.78 -2.38 -4.83
CA ARG A 116 14.75 -2.62 -5.89
C ARG A 116 15.22 -4.07 -5.89
N GLN A 117 15.75 -4.56 -4.77
CA GLN A 117 16.29 -5.92 -4.66
C GLN A 117 15.19 -6.96 -4.87
N THR A 118 14.00 -6.77 -4.29
CA THR A 118 12.87 -7.67 -4.55
C THR A 118 12.47 -7.65 -6.03
N GLY A 119 12.54 -6.48 -6.68
CA GLY A 119 12.26 -6.38 -8.12
C GLY A 119 13.26 -7.15 -8.99
N ILE A 120 14.53 -7.17 -8.61
CA ILE A 120 15.58 -7.96 -9.27
C ILE A 120 15.30 -9.45 -9.05
N TRP A 121 15.13 -9.85 -7.79
CA TRP A 121 14.87 -11.24 -7.43
C TRP A 121 13.62 -11.81 -8.12
N MET A 122 12.49 -11.09 -8.10
CA MET A 122 11.26 -11.55 -8.76
C MET A 122 11.40 -11.64 -10.29
N LYS A 123 12.31 -10.88 -10.89
CA LYS A 123 12.59 -10.96 -12.33
C LYS A 123 13.43 -12.19 -12.66
N GLU A 124 14.42 -12.50 -11.82
CA GLU A 124 15.26 -13.69 -11.94
C GLU A 124 14.44 -14.97 -11.68
N GLU A 125 13.55 -14.92 -10.70
CA GLU A 125 12.68 -16.01 -10.26
C GLU A 125 11.28 -15.95 -10.88
N LYS A 126 11.14 -15.39 -12.09
CA LYS A 126 9.84 -15.17 -12.75
C LYS A 126 9.02 -16.45 -12.95
N ASP A 127 9.69 -17.59 -13.11
CA ASP A 127 9.10 -18.90 -13.36
C ASP A 127 8.97 -19.74 -12.06
N PHE A 128 9.25 -19.13 -10.89
CA PHE A 128 9.27 -19.80 -9.58
C PHE A 128 7.99 -20.59 -9.29
N LEU A 129 6.82 -19.98 -9.48
CA LEU A 129 5.55 -20.66 -9.21
C LEU A 129 5.26 -21.80 -10.19
N GLU A 130 5.72 -21.68 -11.45
CA GLU A 130 5.57 -22.75 -12.44
C GLU A 130 6.47 -23.93 -12.09
N GLN A 131 7.73 -23.66 -11.75
CA GLN A 131 8.69 -24.67 -11.29
C GLN A 131 8.20 -25.36 -10.02
N ALA A 132 7.64 -24.60 -9.07
CA ALA A 132 7.04 -25.17 -7.88
C ALA A 132 5.85 -26.09 -8.21
N GLY A 133 4.99 -25.68 -9.14
CA GLY A 133 3.90 -26.51 -9.66
C GLY A 133 4.39 -27.82 -10.26
N GLN A 134 5.38 -27.75 -11.15
CA GLN A 134 5.97 -28.92 -11.81
C GLN A 134 6.62 -29.87 -10.81
N GLN A 135 7.35 -29.35 -9.83
CA GLN A 135 7.96 -30.16 -8.77
C GLN A 135 6.91 -30.90 -7.94
N GLN A 136 5.87 -30.19 -7.49
CA GLN A 136 4.79 -30.81 -6.71
C GLN A 136 4.05 -31.89 -7.51
N LEU A 137 3.78 -31.64 -8.80
CA LEU A 137 3.17 -32.64 -9.68
C LEU A 137 4.05 -33.88 -9.85
N HIS A 138 5.35 -33.69 -10.06
CA HIS A 138 6.28 -34.79 -10.23
C HIS A 138 6.36 -35.67 -8.97
N GLU A 139 6.37 -35.08 -7.77
CA GLU A 139 6.37 -35.83 -6.52
C GLU A 139 5.06 -36.63 -6.31
N VAL A 140 3.93 -36.11 -6.79
CA VAL A 140 2.64 -36.83 -6.79
C VAL A 140 2.67 -38.00 -7.77
N GLU A 141 3.21 -37.81 -8.98
CA GLU A 141 3.35 -38.88 -9.99
C GLU A 141 4.26 -40.03 -9.51
N LEU A 142 5.29 -39.71 -8.73
CA LEU A 142 6.18 -40.69 -8.10
C LEU A 142 5.57 -41.36 -6.86
N GLY A 143 4.39 -40.92 -6.40
CA GLY A 143 3.72 -41.45 -5.21
C GLY A 143 4.41 -41.06 -3.89
N LEU A 144 5.26 -40.02 -3.89
CA LEU A 144 5.95 -39.53 -2.69
C LEU A 144 5.01 -38.72 -1.77
N ARG A 145 3.96 -38.13 -2.35
CA ARG A 145 2.89 -37.41 -1.64
C ARG A 145 1.59 -37.51 -2.44
N THR A 146 0.47 -37.25 -1.78
CA THR A 146 -0.85 -37.16 -2.43
C THR A 146 -1.12 -35.77 -3.00
N GLN A 147 -2.08 -35.67 -3.91
CA GLN A 147 -2.54 -34.37 -4.43
C GLN A 147 -3.11 -33.48 -3.32
N GLU A 148 -3.79 -34.06 -2.34
CA GLU A 148 -4.37 -33.34 -1.19
C GLU A 148 -3.27 -32.72 -0.31
N GLU A 149 -2.11 -33.36 -0.19
CA GLU A 149 -0.94 -32.85 0.54
C GLU A 149 -0.16 -31.79 -0.25
N ALA A 150 -0.14 -31.88 -1.57
CA ALA A 150 0.57 -30.93 -2.44
C ALA A 150 -0.13 -29.56 -2.56
N MET A 151 -1.46 -29.55 -2.63
CA MET A 151 -2.26 -28.33 -2.86
C MET A 151 -2.03 -27.22 -1.82
N PRO A 152 -2.00 -27.49 -0.50
CA PRO A 152 -1.73 -26.47 0.51
C PRO A 152 -0.38 -25.77 0.31
N THR A 153 0.65 -26.52 -0.10
CA THR A 153 1.99 -25.96 -0.40
C THR A 153 1.93 -24.99 -1.57
N LEU A 154 1.27 -25.37 -2.67
CA LEU A 154 1.13 -24.51 -3.84
C LEU A 154 0.33 -23.24 -3.53
N HIS A 155 -0.74 -23.35 -2.74
CA HIS A 155 -1.51 -22.19 -2.29
C HIS A 155 -0.68 -21.26 -1.41
N ALA A 156 0.05 -21.81 -0.44
CA ALA A 156 0.92 -21.01 0.44
C ALA A 156 2.00 -20.26 -0.35
N LEU A 157 2.64 -20.92 -1.33
CA LEU A 157 3.64 -20.30 -2.19
C LEU A 157 3.06 -19.22 -3.09
N LYS A 158 1.89 -19.47 -3.69
CA LYS A 158 1.18 -18.47 -4.50
C LYS A 158 0.81 -17.25 -3.67
N ASP A 159 0.27 -17.47 -2.47
CA ASP A 159 -0.09 -16.39 -1.55
C ASP A 159 1.13 -15.59 -1.11
N ALA A 160 2.22 -16.27 -0.74
CA ALA A 160 3.48 -15.62 -0.41
C ALA A 160 4.00 -14.75 -1.58
N TRP A 161 3.99 -15.27 -2.80
CA TRP A 161 4.40 -14.54 -3.99
C TRP A 161 3.57 -13.28 -4.22
N GLU A 162 2.23 -13.38 -4.12
CA GLU A 162 1.35 -12.24 -4.26
C GLU A 162 1.57 -11.21 -3.14
N MET A 163 1.79 -11.66 -1.90
CA MET A 163 2.11 -10.78 -0.77
C MET A 163 3.42 -10.02 -0.99
N ILE A 164 4.48 -10.71 -1.41
CA ILE A 164 5.77 -10.09 -1.74
C ILE A 164 5.57 -9.05 -2.85
N ARG A 165 4.85 -9.42 -3.92
CA ARG A 165 4.56 -8.53 -5.06
C ARG A 165 3.81 -7.27 -4.65
N TRP A 166 2.86 -7.39 -3.73
CA TRP A 166 2.08 -6.26 -3.23
C TRP A 166 2.88 -5.38 -2.28
N TYR A 167 3.50 -5.98 -1.25
CA TYR A 167 4.15 -5.22 -0.20
C TYR A 167 5.46 -4.57 -0.64
N ARG A 168 6.15 -5.10 -1.68
CA ARG A 168 7.34 -4.43 -2.25
C ARG A 168 7.05 -3.02 -2.77
N THR A 169 5.85 -2.77 -3.30
CA THR A 169 5.48 -1.43 -3.83
C THR A 169 4.77 -0.58 -2.78
N LEU A 170 3.98 -1.20 -1.88
CA LEU A 170 3.27 -0.49 -0.83
C LEU A 170 4.22 0.11 0.23
N ILE A 171 5.17 -0.69 0.73
CA ILE A 171 6.04 -0.31 1.86
C ILE A 171 6.78 1.02 1.58
N PRO A 172 7.49 1.21 0.46
CA PRO A 172 8.22 2.46 0.18
C PRO A 172 7.33 3.69 0.18
N VAL A 173 6.18 3.61 -0.48
CA VAL A 173 5.24 4.75 -0.61
C VAL A 173 4.64 5.11 0.74
N LYS A 174 4.24 4.09 1.53
CA LYS A 174 3.63 4.31 2.83
C LYS A 174 4.64 4.72 3.89
N THR A 175 5.89 4.25 3.83
CA THR A 175 7.01 4.73 4.65
C THR A 175 7.22 6.23 4.47
N GLN A 176 7.36 6.70 3.22
CA GLN A 176 7.50 8.13 2.94
C GLN A 176 6.27 8.93 3.42
N SER A 177 5.07 8.37 3.27
CA SER A 177 3.83 9.00 3.75
C SER A 177 3.78 9.14 5.28
N ALA A 178 4.28 8.16 6.03
CA ALA A 178 4.35 8.20 7.48
C ALA A 178 5.38 9.26 7.94
N LEU A 179 6.56 9.28 7.32
CA LEU A 179 7.66 10.21 7.64
C LEU A 179 7.33 11.69 7.39
N ARG A 180 6.24 12.01 6.70
CA ARG A 180 5.74 13.40 6.62
C ARG A 180 5.51 14.04 7.98
N ALA A 181 5.23 13.24 9.01
CA ALA A 181 5.12 13.72 10.39
C ALA A 181 6.39 14.44 10.89
N LEU A 182 7.57 14.06 10.39
CA LEU A 182 8.85 14.66 10.77
C LEU A 182 9.09 16.01 10.10
N ALA A 183 8.60 16.17 8.87
CA ALA A 183 8.75 17.41 8.11
C ALA A 183 7.71 18.46 8.53
N GLU A 184 6.54 18.01 9.01
CA GLU A 184 5.44 18.88 9.43
C GLU A 184 5.00 18.53 10.87
N PRO A 185 5.81 18.87 11.89
CA PRO A 185 5.44 18.65 13.29
C PRO A 185 4.13 19.37 13.63
N THR A 186 3.27 18.71 14.39
CA THR A 186 1.96 19.26 14.77
C THR A 186 1.54 18.80 16.15
N GLU A 187 0.93 19.71 16.91
CA GLU A 187 0.30 19.41 18.20
C GLU A 187 -1.15 18.91 18.03
N ASN A 188 -1.68 18.94 16.79
CA ASN A 188 -3.02 18.47 16.52
C ASN A 188 -3.09 16.95 16.68
N MET A 189 -3.70 16.51 17.78
CA MET A 189 -3.84 15.09 18.14
C MET A 189 -4.46 14.23 17.01
N ARG A 190 -5.37 14.79 16.19
CA ARG A 190 -5.95 14.06 15.06
C ARG A 190 -4.90 13.76 13.98
N LEU A 191 -4.03 14.72 13.68
CA LEU A 191 -2.95 14.55 12.70
C LEU A 191 -1.85 13.63 13.25
N VAL A 192 -1.50 13.77 14.53
CA VAL A 192 -0.58 12.84 15.21
C VAL A 192 -1.09 11.40 15.09
N ASN A 193 -2.35 11.15 15.46
CA ASN A 193 -2.99 9.83 15.33
C ASN A 193 -3.03 9.34 13.88
N TYR A 194 -3.27 10.22 12.91
CA TYR A 194 -3.25 9.87 11.50
C TYR A 194 -1.87 9.36 11.05
N HIS A 195 -0.79 10.01 11.49
CA HIS A 195 0.57 9.56 11.19
C HIS A 195 0.95 8.27 11.92
N LEU A 196 0.56 8.11 13.19
CA LEU A 196 0.75 6.86 13.93
C LEU A 196 0.06 5.68 13.24
N GLY A 197 -1.18 5.85 12.77
CA GLY A 197 -1.89 4.80 12.04
C GLY A 197 -1.24 4.44 10.70
N LYS A 198 -0.63 5.42 10.01
CA LYS A 198 0.18 5.13 8.81
C LYS A 198 1.44 4.36 9.15
N ALA A 199 2.16 4.75 10.21
CA ALA A 199 3.33 4.01 10.66
C ALA A 199 2.96 2.57 11.06
N LYS A 200 1.84 2.37 11.78
CA LYS A 200 1.29 1.05 12.11
C LYS A 200 1.02 0.21 10.85
N LEU A 201 0.40 0.80 9.82
CA LEU A 201 0.16 0.12 8.54
C LEU A 201 1.47 -0.38 7.91
N VAL A 202 2.50 0.46 7.87
CA VAL A 202 3.81 0.08 7.30
C VAL A 202 4.42 -1.07 8.09
N LEU A 203 4.40 -1.00 9.43
CA LEU A 203 4.92 -2.05 10.30
C LEU A 203 4.21 -3.39 10.10
N VAL A 204 2.87 -3.38 10.02
CA VAL A 204 2.08 -4.58 9.72
C VAL A 204 2.39 -5.13 8.32
N SER A 205 2.62 -4.25 7.34
CA SER A 205 2.99 -4.63 5.99
C SER A 205 4.38 -5.28 5.94
N ILE A 206 5.34 -4.78 6.73
CA ILE A 206 6.66 -5.40 6.87
C ILE A 206 6.54 -6.79 7.50
N ASP A 207 5.77 -6.95 8.57
CA ASP A 207 5.62 -8.26 9.22
C ASP A 207 4.96 -9.29 8.29
N ARG A 208 3.95 -8.87 7.52
CA ARG A 208 3.32 -9.72 6.49
C ARG A 208 4.30 -10.09 5.38
N SER A 209 5.13 -9.14 4.95
CA SER A 209 6.15 -9.39 3.94
C SER A 209 7.24 -10.34 4.45
N LEU A 210 7.67 -10.20 5.71
CA LEU A 210 8.61 -11.13 6.35
C LEU A 210 8.05 -12.55 6.42
N LEU A 211 6.78 -12.71 6.80
CA LEU A 211 6.12 -14.01 6.81
C LEU A 211 6.08 -14.64 5.42
N ALA A 212 5.76 -13.87 4.38
CA ALA A 212 5.76 -14.37 3.00
C ALA A 212 7.15 -14.87 2.56
N TRP A 213 8.22 -14.14 2.89
CA TRP A 213 9.59 -14.60 2.62
C TRP A 213 9.95 -15.87 3.40
N GLN A 214 9.52 -15.98 4.66
CA GLN A 214 9.72 -17.19 5.46
C GLN A 214 9.02 -18.39 4.82
N THR A 215 7.81 -18.23 4.29
CA THR A 215 7.12 -19.29 3.54
C THR A 215 7.94 -19.77 2.34
N VAL A 216 8.54 -18.85 1.57
CA VAL A 216 9.42 -19.22 0.44
C VAL A 216 10.62 -20.04 0.93
N MET A 217 11.31 -19.59 1.98
CA MET A 217 12.48 -20.28 2.53
C MET A 217 12.17 -21.66 3.12
N GLN A 218 11.00 -21.81 3.75
CA GLN A 218 10.59 -23.09 4.33
C GLN A 218 10.41 -24.17 3.26
N HIS A 219 9.91 -23.78 2.09
CA HIS A 219 9.68 -24.71 0.98
C HIS A 219 10.87 -24.82 0.01
N TYR A 220 11.72 -23.79 -0.07
CA TYR A 220 12.90 -23.72 -0.94
C TYR A 220 14.14 -23.27 -0.16
N PRO A 221 14.70 -24.12 0.72
CA PRO A 221 15.83 -23.76 1.59
C PRO A 221 17.08 -23.35 0.81
N GLU A 222 17.28 -23.86 -0.40
CA GLU A 222 18.40 -23.52 -1.28
C GLU A 222 18.38 -22.07 -1.76
N LYS A 223 17.24 -21.38 -1.65
CA LYS A 223 17.13 -19.93 -1.95
C LYS A 223 17.43 -19.05 -0.74
N THR A 224 17.63 -19.63 0.46
CA THR A 224 17.81 -18.88 1.72
C THR A 224 18.88 -17.81 1.63
N ASP A 225 20.06 -18.15 1.13
CA ASP A 225 21.20 -17.22 1.10
C ASP A 225 20.90 -15.96 0.27
N ALA A 226 20.20 -16.12 -0.86
CA ALA A 226 19.78 -15.00 -1.72
C ALA A 226 18.73 -14.11 -1.05
N LEU A 227 18.00 -14.60 -0.04
CA LEU A 227 16.93 -13.90 0.65
C LEU A 227 17.39 -13.20 1.93
N LEU A 228 18.58 -13.53 2.47
CA LEU A 228 19.07 -12.97 3.73
C LEU A 228 19.18 -11.43 3.69
N ASP A 229 19.63 -10.87 2.57
CA ASP A 229 19.74 -9.42 2.41
C ASP A 229 18.38 -8.73 2.44
N LEU A 230 17.36 -9.34 1.81
CA LEU A 230 15.98 -8.83 1.82
C LEU A 230 15.38 -8.83 3.23
N LEU A 231 15.59 -9.92 3.98
CA LEU A 231 15.13 -10.03 5.37
C LEU A 231 15.85 -9.03 6.28
N SER A 232 17.14 -8.81 6.05
CA SER A 232 17.94 -7.82 6.76
C SER A 232 17.42 -6.40 6.50
N LEU A 233 17.13 -6.05 5.23
CA LEU A 233 16.53 -4.77 4.87
C LEU A 233 15.19 -4.53 5.57
N LEU A 234 14.28 -5.50 5.52
CA LEU A 234 12.97 -5.41 6.18
C LEU A 234 13.09 -5.32 7.71
N SER A 235 13.97 -6.11 8.30
CA SER A 235 14.20 -6.10 9.76
C SER A 235 14.79 -4.79 10.25
N ARG A 236 15.74 -4.21 9.50
CA ARG A 236 16.30 -2.89 9.78
C ARG A 236 15.24 -1.80 9.61
N LEU A 237 14.49 -1.82 8.51
CA LEU A 237 13.41 -0.87 8.27
C LEU A 237 12.37 -0.87 9.39
N ARG A 238 11.97 -2.07 9.85
CA ARG A 238 11.04 -2.23 10.98
C ARG A 238 11.58 -1.54 12.24
N ARG A 239 12.83 -1.80 12.62
CA ARG A 239 13.47 -1.20 13.80
C ARG A 239 13.58 0.31 13.69
N GLU A 240 13.96 0.82 12.52
CA GLU A 240 14.02 2.27 12.26
C GLU A 240 12.64 2.91 12.45
N LEU A 241 11.59 2.32 11.89
CA LEU A 241 10.23 2.86 12.04
C LEU A 241 9.69 2.76 13.48
N GLU A 242 10.01 1.69 14.21
CA GLU A 242 9.68 1.56 15.64
C GLU A 242 10.42 2.59 16.50
N THR A 243 11.63 2.97 16.09
CA THR A 243 12.40 4.04 16.76
C THR A 243 11.80 5.42 16.47
N VAL A 244 11.42 5.68 15.22
CA VAL A 244 10.83 6.96 14.80
C VAL A 244 9.41 7.14 15.34
N PHE A 245 8.62 6.05 15.40
CA PHE A 245 7.23 6.06 15.83
C PHE A 245 6.99 5.03 16.95
N PRO A 246 7.44 5.29 18.19
CA PRO A 246 7.37 4.32 19.29
C PRO A 246 5.94 3.86 19.59
N ASP A 247 4.97 4.77 19.49
CA ASP A 247 3.56 4.48 19.79
C ASP A 247 2.79 3.87 18.60
N ALA A 248 3.42 3.74 17.43
CA ALA A 248 2.74 3.25 16.23
C ALA A 248 2.14 1.87 16.45
N ARG A 249 2.87 0.96 17.10
CA ARG A 249 2.39 -0.41 17.38
C ARG A 249 1.15 -0.45 18.27
N ALA A 250 0.99 0.52 19.18
CA ALA A 250 -0.14 0.60 20.10
C ALA A 250 -1.40 1.21 19.46
N PHE A 251 -1.24 1.97 18.37
CA PHE A 251 -2.35 2.57 17.64
C PHE A 251 -3.30 1.50 17.09
N GLN A 252 -4.60 1.69 17.34
CA GLN A 252 -5.69 0.82 16.88
C GLN A 252 -6.26 1.36 15.56
N ARG A 253 -6.05 0.63 14.47
CA ARG A 253 -6.58 1.02 13.16
C ARG A 253 -8.07 0.67 13.09
N PRO A 254 -8.97 1.64 12.83
CA PRO A 254 -10.42 1.41 12.78
C PRO A 254 -10.82 0.20 11.93
N GLY A 255 -11.30 -0.85 12.60
CA GLY A 255 -11.79 -2.08 11.99
C GLY A 255 -10.74 -3.03 11.41
N LEU A 256 -9.44 -2.74 11.57
CA LEU A 256 -8.34 -3.55 11.02
C LEU A 256 -7.47 -4.21 12.11
N ASP A 257 -7.57 -3.72 13.34
CA ASP A 257 -7.01 -4.28 14.57
C ASP A 257 -8.18 -4.53 15.55
#